data_AF-A0AAU2JXQ9-F1
#
_entry.id   AF-A0AAU2JXQ9-F1
#
_cell.length_a   1.000
_cell.length_b   1.000
_cell.length_c   1.000
_cell.angle_alpha   90.00
_cell.angle_beta   90.00
_cell.angle_gamma   90.00
#
_symmetry.space_group_name_H-M   'P 1'
#
loop_
_entity.id
_entity.type
_entity.pdbx_description
1 polymer ?
#
loop_
_entity_poly.entity_id
_entity_poly.type
_entity_poly.pdbx_seq_one_letter_code
_entity_poly.pdbx_strand_id
1 'polypeptide(L)'
;MRQPKPLPAAVRGWAEQRIGPIVSVRDASHDWDRSRVWEVAAADGVNRYVKVSPSEKFFTRETRAYRHVVPALGHSRAPSLIDSRAEDLVLLLTAVPGASAKELGLSASDWRAVHQQAGVLSARLHEAGELGRADRVEAEGSLGAAADGAEKYLARAGDRLSEGEQQLVRDHAAELRRVGPVPVGFIHGDSQPRNWMVSEGVLALIDFERTRPAALVQDLVILAVTQWVDHPDREQAFLSSYGRTLTDAERYALRCLAALDAVNCLAWGPDNGDELVTARGRRTLDRLMRESGS
;
A
#
# COMPACT_ATOMS: atom_id res chain seq x y z
N MET A 1 13.42 22.38 -10.87
CA MET A 1 13.62 22.03 -9.44
C MET A 1 12.36 22.42 -8.69
N ARG A 2 11.73 21.49 -7.98
CA ARG A 2 10.53 21.75 -7.16
C ARG A 2 10.92 22.59 -5.94
N GLN A 3 10.07 23.56 -5.57
CA GLN A 3 10.26 24.27 -4.31
C GLN A 3 9.93 23.33 -3.15
N PRO A 4 10.83 23.17 -2.16
CA PRO A 4 10.58 22.32 -1.00
C PRO A 4 9.40 22.88 -0.21
N LYS A 5 8.49 21.99 0.23
CA LYS A 5 7.35 22.36 1.05
C LYS A 5 7.84 22.73 2.46
N PRO A 6 7.50 23.90 3.02
CA PRO A 6 7.93 24.24 4.37
C PRO A 6 7.14 23.43 5.42
N LEU A 7 7.82 23.06 6.51
CA LEU A 7 7.20 22.48 7.70
C LEU A 7 6.40 23.56 8.43
N PRO A 8 5.06 23.42 8.60
CA PRO A 8 4.26 24.45 9.27
C PRO A 8 4.72 24.73 10.70
N ALA A 9 4.75 25.99 11.11
CA ALA A 9 5.28 26.40 12.42
C ALA A 9 4.56 25.73 13.60
N ALA A 10 3.23 25.58 13.53
CA ALA A 10 2.45 24.90 14.57
C ALA A 10 2.80 23.42 14.69
N VAL A 11 3.12 22.76 13.57
CA VAL A 11 3.55 21.36 13.53
C VAL A 11 4.99 21.22 14.03
N ARG A 12 5.87 22.15 13.64
CA ARG A 12 7.24 22.21 14.13
C ARG A 12 7.29 22.34 15.66
N GLY A 13 6.59 23.33 16.21
CA GLY A 13 6.54 23.56 17.66
C GLY A 13 5.98 22.37 18.43
N TRP A 14 4.99 21.67 17.87
CA TRP A 14 4.49 20.42 18.44
C TRP A 14 5.54 19.31 18.45
N ALA A 15 6.19 19.06 17.32
CA ALA A 15 7.24 18.05 17.23
C ALA A 15 8.38 18.36 18.21
N GLU A 16 8.82 19.62 18.31
CA GLU A 16 9.89 20.04 19.21
C GLU A 16 9.59 19.78 20.69
N GLN A 17 8.32 19.84 21.11
CA GLN A 17 7.93 19.46 22.47
C GLN A 17 8.14 17.97 22.78
N ARG A 18 8.26 17.11 21.76
CA ARG A 18 8.43 15.65 21.91
C ARG A 18 9.87 15.20 21.75
N ILE A 19 10.61 15.84 20.86
CA ILE A 19 11.96 15.39 20.45
C ILE A 19 13.06 16.41 20.74
N GLY A 20 12.71 17.54 21.35
CA GLY A 20 13.62 18.67 21.54
C GLY A 20 13.75 19.54 20.28
N PRO A 21 14.59 20.60 20.33
CA PRO A 21 14.76 21.52 19.23
C PRO A 21 15.15 20.82 17.92
N ILE A 22 14.42 21.11 16.85
CA ILE A 22 14.71 20.58 15.52
C ILE A 22 15.86 21.39 14.94
N VAL A 23 16.96 20.71 14.58
CA VAL A 23 18.16 21.33 14.02
C VAL A 23 18.24 21.22 12.50
N SER A 24 17.53 20.25 11.90
CA SER A 24 17.42 20.11 10.45
C SER A 24 16.03 19.67 10.01
N VAL A 25 15.62 20.12 8.82
CA VAL A 25 14.36 19.74 8.16
C VAL A 25 14.64 19.52 6.69
N ARG A 26 14.25 18.36 6.17
CA ARG A 26 14.30 18.02 4.74
C ARG A 26 12.91 17.62 4.26
N ASP A 27 12.45 18.23 3.16
CA ASP A 27 11.22 17.80 2.51
C ASP A 27 11.41 16.40 1.90
N ALA A 28 10.55 15.47 2.30
CA ALA A 28 10.51 14.09 1.84
C ALA A 28 9.17 13.75 1.17
N SER A 29 8.40 14.78 0.78
CA SER A 29 7.09 14.62 0.17
C SER A 29 7.15 14.11 -1.27
N HIS A 30 6.22 13.24 -1.64
CA HIS A 30 6.00 12.86 -3.05
C HIS A 30 5.53 14.04 -3.91
N ASP A 31 5.63 13.86 -5.23
CA ASP A 31 5.41 14.91 -6.24
C ASP A 31 3.96 15.35 -6.45
N TRP A 32 3.02 14.82 -5.68
CA TRP A 32 1.64 15.33 -5.64
C TRP A 32 1.41 16.32 -4.48
N ASP A 33 0.34 17.11 -4.57
CA ASP A 33 0.09 18.20 -3.62
C ASP A 33 -0.19 17.71 -2.19
N ARG A 34 -0.85 16.56 -2.08
CA ARG A 34 -1.35 16.02 -0.81
C ARG A 34 -0.31 15.25 0.02
N SER A 35 0.86 14.92 -0.51
CA SER A 35 1.96 14.35 0.29
C SER A 35 2.64 15.47 1.07
N ARG A 36 2.70 15.33 2.38
CA ARG A 36 3.31 16.29 3.30
C ARG A 36 4.13 15.52 4.31
N VAL A 37 5.39 15.27 3.98
CA VAL A 37 6.31 14.47 4.78
C VAL A 37 7.64 15.20 4.90
N TRP A 38 8.16 15.29 6.11
CA TRP A 38 9.46 15.89 6.38
C TRP A 38 10.31 14.93 7.20
N GLU A 39 11.55 14.75 6.79
CA GLU A 39 12.56 14.20 7.67
C GLU A 39 13.10 15.33 8.55
N VAL A 40 13.16 15.08 9.85
CA VAL A 40 13.65 16.03 10.85
C VAL A 40 14.70 15.36 11.72
N ALA A 41 15.73 16.11 12.10
CA ALA A 41 16.68 15.69 13.14
C ALA A 41 16.63 16.67 14.31
N ALA A 42 16.68 16.13 15.53
CA ALA A 42 16.87 16.91 16.74
C ALA A 42 18.36 16.95 17.12
N ALA A 43 18.68 17.63 18.23
CA ALA A 43 20.05 17.72 18.73
C ALA A 43 20.69 16.36 19.07
N ASP A 44 19.89 15.31 19.24
CA ASP A 44 20.36 13.93 19.44
C ASP A 44 20.90 13.27 18.15
N GLY A 45 20.77 13.93 17.00
CA GLY A 45 21.21 13.42 15.71
C GLY A 45 20.35 12.28 15.14
N VAL A 46 19.21 11.96 15.76
CA VAL A 46 18.33 10.86 15.34
C VAL A 46 17.26 11.39 14.37
N ASN A 47 17.25 10.83 13.17
CA ASN A 47 16.25 11.18 12.15
C ASN A 47 14.88 10.62 12.50
N ARG A 48 13.86 11.44 12.24
CA ARG A 48 12.44 11.14 12.46
C ARG A 48 11.64 11.70 11.30
N TYR A 49 10.41 11.23 11.14
CA TYR A 49 9.52 11.70 10.09
C TYR A 49 8.29 12.37 10.68
N VAL A 50 8.01 13.58 10.22
CA VAL A 50 6.75 14.28 10.47
C VAL A 50 5.90 14.12 9.22
N LYS A 51 4.73 13.50 9.34
CA LYS A 51 3.79 13.26 8.23
C LYS A 51 2.46 13.91 8.54
N VAL A 52 1.98 14.78 7.67
CA VAL A 52 0.60 15.29 7.71
C VAL A 52 -0.24 14.46 6.76
N SER A 53 -1.24 13.79 7.31
CA SER A 53 -2.15 12.95 6.54
C SER A 53 -3.05 13.80 5.64
N PRO A 54 -3.38 13.32 4.43
CA PRO A 54 -4.20 14.08 3.49
C PRO A 54 -5.70 14.09 3.83
N SER A 55 -6.14 13.32 4.83
CA SER A 55 -7.53 13.32 5.32
C SER A 55 -7.66 12.66 6.71
N GLU A 56 -8.76 12.94 7.41
CA GLU A 56 -9.14 12.26 8.65
C GLU A 56 -9.19 10.74 8.51
N LYS A 57 -9.67 10.24 7.36
CA LYS A 57 -9.76 8.80 7.07
C LYS A 57 -8.38 8.14 7.08
N PHE A 58 -7.42 8.72 6.35
CA PHE A 58 -6.06 8.18 6.28
C PHE A 58 -5.31 8.36 7.61
N PHE A 59 -5.56 9.47 8.32
CA PHE A 59 -4.97 9.70 9.64
C PHE A 59 -5.45 8.65 10.65
N THR A 60 -6.75 8.39 10.68
CA THR A 60 -7.37 7.41 11.57
C THR A 60 -6.84 6.01 11.28
N ARG A 61 -6.72 5.64 10.00
CA ARG A 61 -6.15 4.36 9.60
C ARG A 61 -4.69 4.21 10.01
N GLU A 62 -3.87 5.21 9.70
CA GLU A 62 -2.43 5.15 9.95
C GLU A 62 -2.11 5.12 11.45
N THR A 63 -2.75 5.99 12.23
CA THR A 63 -2.58 6.00 13.70
C THR A 63 -3.04 4.70 14.35
N ARG A 64 -4.18 4.15 13.91
CA ARG A 64 -4.65 2.83 14.34
C ARG A 64 -3.65 1.73 13.97
N ALA A 65 -3.12 1.76 12.74
CA ALA A 65 -2.15 0.78 12.27
C ALA A 65 -0.90 0.79 13.16
N TYR A 66 -0.30 1.96 13.39
CA TYR A 66 0.90 2.05 14.23
C TYR A 66 0.66 1.62 15.69
N ARG A 67 -0.54 1.83 16.23
CA ARG A 67 -0.88 1.46 17.61
C ARG A 67 -1.20 -0.02 17.79
N HIS A 68 -1.82 -0.66 16.80
CA HIS A 68 -2.44 -1.98 16.99
C HIS A 68 -2.00 -3.06 15.99
N VAL A 69 -1.51 -2.69 14.81
CA VAL A 69 -1.17 -3.64 13.73
C VAL A 69 0.34 -3.76 13.55
N VAL A 70 1.00 -2.61 13.38
CA VAL A 70 2.45 -2.52 13.13
C VAL A 70 3.31 -3.24 14.18
N PRO A 71 2.97 -3.25 15.49
CA PRO A 71 3.74 -4.00 16.48
C PRO A 71 3.93 -5.50 16.13
N ALA A 72 2.99 -6.12 15.41
CA ALA A 72 3.09 -7.52 14.98
C ALA A 72 4.25 -7.78 14.00
N LEU A 73 4.75 -6.75 13.30
CA LEU A 73 5.89 -6.88 12.39
C LEU A 73 7.21 -7.16 13.13
N GLY A 74 7.28 -6.75 14.40
CA GLY A 74 8.46 -6.84 15.26
C GLY A 74 9.40 -5.64 15.13
N HIS A 75 10.41 -5.61 16.01
CA HIS A 75 11.37 -4.51 16.11
C HIS A 75 12.10 -4.25 14.79
N SER A 76 12.26 -2.97 14.44
CA SER A 76 12.98 -2.50 13.25
C SER A 76 12.43 -2.97 11.91
N ARG A 77 11.21 -3.55 11.87
CA ARG A 77 10.53 -3.96 10.63
C ARG A 77 9.53 -2.93 10.11
N ALA A 78 9.37 -1.82 10.83
CA ALA A 78 8.56 -0.67 10.47
C ALA A 78 8.92 0.55 11.34
N PRO A 79 8.52 1.78 10.93
CA PRO A 79 8.54 2.94 11.81
C PRO A 79 7.70 2.70 13.07
N SER A 80 8.07 3.35 14.17
CA SER A 80 7.27 3.41 15.39
C SER A 80 6.64 4.78 15.53
N LEU A 81 5.38 4.83 15.99
CA LEU A 81 4.71 6.08 16.32
C LEU A 81 5.26 6.65 17.62
N ILE A 82 5.83 7.86 17.54
CA ILE A 82 6.27 8.63 18.71
C ILE A 82 5.08 9.38 19.31
N ASP A 83 4.36 10.14 18.47
CA ASP A 83 3.13 10.83 18.86
C ASP A 83 2.28 11.17 17.61
N SER A 84 1.02 11.51 17.82
CA SER A 84 0.10 11.99 16.78
C SER A 84 -0.80 13.10 17.33
N ARG A 85 -1.13 14.09 16.50
CA ARG A 85 -2.06 15.18 16.86
C ARG A 85 -3.18 15.28 15.84
N ALA A 86 -4.41 15.02 16.28
CA ALA A 86 -5.58 14.91 15.41
C ALA A 86 -6.00 16.25 14.81
N GLU A 87 -5.84 17.36 15.54
CA GLU A 87 -6.26 18.69 15.06
C GLU A 87 -5.52 19.11 13.77
N ASP A 88 -4.29 18.63 13.57
CA ASP A 88 -3.49 18.88 12.36
C ASP A 88 -3.30 17.62 11.49
N LEU A 89 -3.95 16.51 11.84
CA LEU A 89 -3.79 15.21 11.18
C LEU A 89 -2.32 14.77 11.05
N VAL A 90 -1.50 15.07 12.05
CA VAL A 90 -0.05 14.88 12.00
C VAL A 90 0.41 13.67 12.82
N LEU A 91 1.36 12.92 12.27
CA LEU A 91 2.08 11.84 12.91
C LEU A 91 3.57 12.18 13.00
N LEU A 92 4.19 11.80 14.12
CA LEU A 92 5.63 11.82 14.32
C LEU A 92 6.12 10.39 14.47
N LEU A 93 7.00 9.95 13.58
CA LEU A 93 7.44 8.57 13.42
C LEU A 93 8.96 8.47 13.58
N THR A 94 9.45 7.34 14.08
CA THR A 94 10.89 7.02 13.99
C THR A 94 11.29 6.83 12.53
N ALA A 95 12.55 7.09 12.19
CA ALA A 95 13.10 6.63 10.92
C ALA A 95 13.30 5.09 10.91
N VAL A 96 13.29 4.51 9.71
CA VAL A 96 13.84 3.18 9.44
C VAL A 96 15.04 3.33 8.50
N PRO A 97 16.10 2.54 8.67
CA PRO A 97 17.28 2.67 7.83
C PRO A 97 17.04 2.15 6.41
N GLY A 98 17.88 2.60 5.48
CA GLY A 98 17.94 2.06 4.12
C GLY A 98 17.29 2.94 3.05
N ALA A 99 17.08 2.35 1.89
CA ALA A 99 16.42 2.97 0.75
C ALA A 99 15.29 2.07 0.23
N SER A 100 14.41 2.63 -0.59
CA SER A 100 13.33 1.88 -1.18
C SER A 100 13.88 0.77 -2.09
N ALA A 101 13.30 -0.43 -2.03
CA ALA A 101 13.61 -1.53 -2.95
C ALA A 101 13.40 -1.14 -4.42
N LYS A 102 12.49 -0.19 -4.70
CA LYS A 102 12.30 0.39 -6.04
C LYS A 102 13.57 1.07 -6.58
N GLU A 103 14.40 1.64 -5.71
CA GLU A 103 15.55 2.48 -6.05
C GLU A 103 16.88 1.73 -6.01
N LEU A 104 16.93 0.56 -5.37
CA LEU A 104 18.17 -0.13 -5.01
C LEU A 104 18.86 -0.94 -6.13
N GLY A 105 18.38 -0.87 -7.39
CA GLY A 105 19.04 -1.58 -8.50
C GLY A 105 19.29 -3.06 -8.23
N LEU A 106 18.37 -3.72 -7.52
CA LEU A 106 18.55 -5.05 -6.94
C LEU A 106 18.79 -6.14 -8.01
N SER A 107 19.68 -7.08 -7.69
CA SER A 107 19.89 -8.27 -8.51
C SER A 107 18.67 -9.22 -8.45
N ALA A 108 18.60 -10.19 -9.36
CA ALA A 108 17.52 -11.19 -9.34
C ALA A 108 17.51 -12.02 -8.03
N SER A 109 18.68 -12.34 -7.46
CA SER A 109 18.76 -12.99 -6.15
C SER A 109 18.26 -12.10 -5.02
N ASP A 110 18.60 -10.81 -5.04
CA ASP A 110 18.17 -9.88 -3.99
C ASP A 110 16.66 -9.63 -4.07
N TRP A 111 16.09 -9.55 -5.28
CA TRP A 111 14.65 -9.47 -5.45
C TRP A 111 13.91 -10.66 -4.85
N ARG A 112 14.44 -11.89 -5.02
CA ARG A 112 13.87 -13.08 -4.38
C ARG A 112 13.99 -13.01 -2.85
N ALA A 113 15.14 -12.58 -2.33
CA ALA A 113 15.35 -12.43 -0.88
C ALA A 113 14.43 -11.37 -0.26
N VAL A 114 14.22 -10.24 -0.95
CA VAL A 114 13.28 -9.20 -0.52
C VAL A 114 11.84 -9.72 -0.55
N HIS A 115 11.44 -10.48 -1.57
CA HIS A 115 10.11 -11.08 -1.62
C HIS A 115 9.89 -12.13 -0.53
N GLN A 116 10.91 -12.92 -0.18
CA GLN A 116 10.86 -13.81 0.98
C GLN A 116 10.58 -13.03 2.27
N GLN A 117 11.28 -11.93 2.52
CA GLN A 117 11.03 -11.13 3.71
C GLN A 117 9.66 -10.44 3.68
N ALA A 118 9.22 -9.97 2.51
CA ALA A 118 7.90 -9.38 2.33
C ALA A 118 6.79 -10.41 2.65
N GLY A 119 6.97 -11.68 2.24
CA GLY A 119 6.05 -12.76 2.60
C GLY A 119 5.96 -12.97 4.12
N VAL A 120 7.09 -12.98 4.83
CA VAL A 120 7.10 -13.08 6.31
C VAL A 120 6.38 -11.91 6.97
N LEU A 121 6.65 -10.68 6.52
CA LEU A 121 6.05 -9.48 7.10
C LEU A 121 4.55 -9.38 6.78
N SER A 122 4.13 -9.75 5.57
CA SER A 122 2.71 -9.84 5.23
C SER A 122 1.98 -10.90 6.06
N ALA A 123 2.57 -12.07 6.32
CA ALA A 123 1.97 -13.08 7.20
C ALA A 123 1.74 -12.52 8.61
N ARG A 124 2.77 -11.91 9.20
CA ARG A 124 2.67 -11.27 10.53
C ARG A 124 1.62 -10.16 10.58
N LEU A 125 1.55 -9.34 9.54
CA LEU A 125 0.56 -8.26 9.46
C LEU A 125 -0.86 -8.82 9.34
N HIS A 126 -1.05 -9.85 8.52
CA HIS A 126 -2.35 -10.48 8.29
C HIS A 126 -2.87 -11.20 9.54
N GLU A 127 -1.96 -11.65 10.41
CA GLU A 127 -2.23 -12.28 11.70
C GLU A 127 -2.21 -11.29 12.89
N ALA A 128 -2.12 -9.98 12.62
CA ALA A 128 -2.00 -8.96 13.65
C ALA A 128 -3.29 -8.80 14.47
N GLY A 129 -3.39 -9.56 15.56
CA GLY A 129 -4.48 -9.46 16.53
C GLY A 129 -5.82 -9.99 16.01
N GLU A 130 -6.75 -10.25 16.94
CA GLU A 130 -8.10 -10.66 16.58
C GLU A 130 -8.91 -9.48 16.05
N LEU A 131 -9.61 -9.68 14.93
CA LEU A 131 -10.57 -8.70 14.44
C LEU A 131 -11.74 -8.59 15.41
N GLY A 132 -11.96 -7.40 15.96
CA GLY A 132 -13.19 -7.08 16.67
C GLY A 132 -14.40 -7.21 15.74
N ARG A 133 -15.61 -7.27 16.31
CA ARG A 133 -16.86 -7.51 15.54
C ARG A 133 -17.02 -6.55 14.36
N ALA A 134 -16.82 -5.24 14.57
CA ALA A 134 -16.96 -4.24 13.51
C ALA A 134 -15.93 -4.42 12.39
N ASP A 135 -14.68 -4.72 12.76
CA ASP A 135 -13.60 -4.95 11.79
C ASP A 135 -13.84 -6.21 10.98
N ARG A 136 -14.35 -7.26 11.61
CA ARG A 136 -14.72 -8.50 10.93
C ARG A 136 -15.78 -8.24 9.86
N VAL A 137 -16.82 -7.47 10.19
CA VAL A 137 -17.85 -7.07 9.21
C VAL A 137 -17.24 -6.24 8.07
N GLU A 138 -16.36 -5.27 8.36
CA GLU A 138 -15.66 -4.50 7.33
C GLU A 138 -14.81 -5.42 6.43
N ALA A 139 -14.08 -6.36 7.02
CA ALA A 139 -13.18 -7.24 6.29
C ALA A 139 -13.92 -8.24 5.39
N GLU A 140 -14.99 -8.86 5.91
CA GLU A 140 -15.85 -9.79 5.16
C GLU A 140 -16.62 -9.08 4.03
N GLY A 141 -17.02 -7.82 4.24
CA GLY A 141 -17.67 -7.00 3.20
C GLY A 141 -16.70 -6.38 2.18
N SER A 142 -15.38 -6.49 2.37
CA SER A 142 -14.40 -5.71 1.61
C SER A 142 -14.35 -6.04 0.11
N LEU A 143 -14.57 -7.30 -0.28
CA LEU A 143 -14.63 -7.68 -1.71
C LEU A 143 -15.88 -7.10 -2.39
N GLY A 144 -17.02 -7.10 -1.70
CA GLY A 144 -18.24 -6.45 -2.16
C GLY A 144 -18.03 -4.94 -2.33
N ALA A 145 -17.42 -4.28 -1.34
CA ALA A 145 -17.10 -2.86 -1.41
C ALA A 145 -16.13 -2.51 -2.55
N ALA A 146 -15.15 -3.40 -2.84
CA ALA A 146 -14.27 -3.24 -4.00
C ALA A 146 -15.06 -3.32 -5.31
N ALA A 147 -15.96 -4.30 -5.41
CA ALA A 147 -16.82 -4.48 -6.57
C ALA A 147 -17.82 -3.32 -6.78
N ASP A 148 -18.32 -2.71 -5.70
CA ASP A 148 -19.19 -1.53 -5.75
C ASP A 148 -18.43 -0.28 -6.24
N GLY A 149 -17.12 -0.23 -5.99
CA GLY A 149 -16.25 0.84 -6.48
C GLY A 149 -16.02 0.82 -8.00
N ALA A 150 -16.25 -0.32 -8.67
CA ALA A 150 -15.93 -0.51 -10.08
C ALA A 150 -16.60 0.52 -11.00
N GLU A 151 -17.89 0.76 -10.84
CA GLU A 151 -18.66 1.71 -11.69
C GLU A 151 -18.15 3.14 -11.56
N LYS A 152 -17.72 3.55 -10.36
CA LYS A 152 -17.11 4.87 -10.16
C LYS A 152 -15.82 5.02 -10.97
N TYR A 153 -15.00 3.97 -11.01
CA TYR A 153 -13.76 4.01 -11.78
C TYR A 153 -14.02 3.93 -13.28
N LEU A 154 -14.99 3.14 -13.72
CA LEU A 154 -15.42 3.07 -15.12
C LEU A 154 -15.93 4.44 -15.61
N ALA A 155 -16.83 5.06 -14.86
CA ALA A 155 -17.36 6.39 -15.18
C ALA A 155 -16.26 7.46 -15.26
N ARG A 156 -15.25 7.38 -14.37
CA ARG A 156 -14.11 8.30 -14.36
C ARG A 156 -13.10 8.01 -15.48
N ALA A 157 -12.91 6.75 -15.85
CA ALA A 157 -12.05 6.37 -16.96
C ALA A 157 -12.65 6.82 -18.30
N GLY A 158 -13.98 6.75 -18.44
CA GLY A 158 -14.73 7.33 -19.55
C GLY A 158 -14.40 6.71 -20.90
N ASP A 159 -14.22 7.57 -21.91
CA ASP A 159 -13.91 7.23 -23.30
C ASP A 159 -12.53 6.59 -23.51
N ARG A 160 -11.71 6.50 -22.45
CA ARG A 160 -10.42 5.79 -22.45
C ARG A 160 -10.57 4.27 -22.49
N LEU A 161 -11.80 3.75 -22.36
CA LEU A 161 -12.13 2.33 -22.39
C LEU A 161 -13.13 2.05 -23.50
N SER A 162 -12.87 1.00 -24.27
CA SER A 162 -13.85 0.43 -25.20
C SER A 162 -15.03 -0.20 -24.46
N GLU A 163 -16.16 -0.38 -25.14
CA GLU A 163 -17.34 -1.04 -24.55
C GLU A 163 -17.03 -2.46 -24.06
N GLY A 164 -16.22 -3.21 -24.82
CA GLY A 164 -15.80 -4.56 -24.42
C GLY A 164 -14.94 -4.58 -23.16
N GLU A 165 -14.03 -3.60 -23.00
CA GLU A 165 -13.24 -3.44 -21.78
C GLU A 165 -14.09 -3.05 -20.57
N GLN A 166 -15.07 -2.16 -20.76
CA GLN A 166 -16.01 -1.82 -19.70
C GLN A 166 -16.82 -3.04 -19.28
N GLN A 167 -17.30 -3.83 -20.25
CA GLN A 167 -18.07 -5.04 -19.96
C GLN A 167 -17.23 -6.08 -19.20
N LEU A 168 -15.99 -6.34 -19.63
CA LEU A 168 -15.08 -7.25 -18.93
C LEU A 168 -14.89 -6.86 -17.45
N VAL A 169 -14.75 -5.56 -17.16
CA VAL A 169 -14.59 -5.08 -15.79
C VAL A 169 -15.88 -5.24 -14.98
N ARG A 170 -17.05 -4.99 -15.59
CA ARG A 170 -18.35 -5.25 -14.95
C ARG A 170 -18.55 -6.73 -14.64
N ASP A 171 -18.15 -7.60 -15.56
CA ASP A 171 -18.21 -9.04 -15.36
C ASP A 171 -17.32 -9.46 -14.19
N HIS A 172 -16.06 -9.02 -14.14
CA HIS A 172 -15.18 -9.26 -13.00
C HIS A 172 -15.70 -8.67 -11.68
N ALA A 173 -16.36 -7.51 -11.70
CA ALA A 173 -17.01 -6.96 -10.51
C ALA A 173 -18.20 -7.85 -10.06
N ALA A 174 -18.99 -8.37 -10.99
CA ALA A 174 -20.09 -9.29 -10.68
C ALA A 174 -19.57 -10.64 -10.16
N GLU A 175 -18.49 -11.16 -10.74
CA GLU A 175 -17.80 -12.36 -10.31
C GLU A 175 -17.20 -12.21 -8.91
N LEU A 176 -16.59 -11.05 -8.61
CA LEU A 176 -16.00 -10.78 -7.30
C LEU A 176 -17.02 -10.89 -6.16
N ARG A 177 -18.29 -10.56 -6.42
CA ARG A 177 -19.40 -10.71 -5.45
C ARG A 177 -19.81 -12.17 -5.22
N ARG A 178 -19.44 -13.07 -6.11
CA ARG A 178 -19.75 -14.51 -6.04
C ARG A 178 -18.61 -15.35 -5.50
N VAL A 179 -17.44 -14.74 -5.25
CA VAL A 179 -16.32 -15.44 -4.63
C VAL A 179 -16.78 -15.96 -3.25
N GLY A 180 -16.48 -17.23 -2.97
CA GLY A 180 -16.74 -17.83 -1.67
C GLY A 180 -15.91 -17.18 -0.55
N PRO A 181 -16.05 -17.64 0.70
CA PRO A 181 -15.26 -17.12 1.82
C PRO A 181 -13.76 -17.19 1.54
N VAL A 182 -13.07 -16.07 1.78
CA VAL A 182 -11.60 -15.99 1.74
C VAL A 182 -11.08 -15.53 3.11
N PRO A 183 -9.83 -15.82 3.47
CA PRO A 183 -9.24 -15.33 4.71
C PRO A 183 -9.31 -13.80 4.82
N VAL A 184 -9.64 -13.33 6.01
CA VAL A 184 -9.76 -11.90 6.37
C VAL A 184 -8.84 -11.56 7.53
N GLY A 185 -8.35 -10.33 7.57
CA GLY A 185 -7.45 -9.81 8.60
C GLY A 185 -7.15 -8.34 8.35
N PHE A 186 -6.08 -7.81 8.95
CA PHE A 186 -5.54 -6.52 8.51
C PHE A 186 -4.69 -6.71 7.26
N ILE A 187 -4.76 -5.75 6.35
CA ILE A 187 -3.84 -5.66 5.20
C ILE A 187 -3.05 -4.36 5.29
N HIS A 188 -1.87 -4.29 4.67
CA HIS A 188 -1.16 -3.03 4.51
C HIS A 188 -1.93 -2.09 3.57
N GLY A 189 -2.50 -2.65 2.50
CA GLY A 189 -3.28 -1.95 1.48
C GLY A 189 -2.45 -1.16 0.48
N ASP A 190 -1.11 -1.24 0.55
CA ASP A 190 -0.16 -0.59 -0.37
C ASP A 190 1.25 -1.22 -0.33
N SER A 191 1.38 -2.49 0.09
CA SER A 191 2.67 -3.16 0.24
C SER A 191 3.29 -3.44 -1.14
N GLN A 192 4.32 -2.68 -1.50
CA GLN A 192 5.01 -2.79 -2.78
C GLN A 192 6.41 -2.18 -2.69
N PRO A 193 7.28 -2.37 -3.70
CA PRO A 193 8.69 -1.99 -3.60
C PRO A 193 8.99 -0.54 -3.19
N ARG A 194 8.13 0.43 -3.53
CA ARG A 194 8.32 1.82 -3.08
C ARG A 194 8.22 2.00 -1.55
N ASN A 195 7.45 1.12 -0.89
CA ASN A 195 7.19 1.12 0.55
C ASN A 195 7.99 0.04 1.29
N TRP A 196 8.98 -0.56 0.61
CA TRP A 196 9.85 -1.59 1.13
C TRP A 196 11.24 -0.99 1.33
N MET A 197 11.61 -0.69 2.57
CA MET A 197 12.91 -0.13 2.92
C MET A 197 13.89 -1.26 3.17
N VAL A 198 15.03 -1.26 2.48
CA VAL A 198 16.06 -2.29 2.63
C VAL A 198 17.37 -1.65 3.08
N SER A 199 17.91 -2.19 4.16
CA SER A 199 19.22 -1.82 4.70
C SER A 199 19.92 -3.08 5.19
N GLU A 200 21.17 -3.30 4.79
CA GLU A 200 21.98 -4.45 5.22
C GLU A 200 21.26 -5.81 5.06
N GLY A 201 20.48 -5.94 3.97
CA GLY A 201 19.69 -7.15 3.69
C GLY A 201 18.44 -7.31 4.56
N VAL A 202 18.08 -6.34 5.40
CA VAL A 202 16.87 -6.35 6.24
C VAL A 202 15.78 -5.49 5.60
N LEU A 203 14.61 -6.09 5.38
CA LEU A 203 13.41 -5.39 4.91
C LEU A 203 12.61 -4.79 6.09
N ALA A 204 12.16 -3.55 5.93
CA ALA A 204 11.12 -2.91 6.72
C ALA A 204 9.99 -2.37 5.82
N LEU A 205 8.75 -2.36 6.32
CA LEU A 205 7.59 -1.78 5.64
C LEU A 205 7.35 -0.36 6.15
N ILE A 206 6.96 0.55 5.25
CA ILE A 206 6.59 1.93 5.58
C ILE A 206 5.24 2.29 4.95
N ASP A 207 4.67 3.40 5.38
CA ASP A 207 3.44 3.99 4.82
C ASP A 207 2.17 3.15 5.03
N PHE A 208 1.72 3.10 6.29
CA PHE A 208 0.58 2.28 6.71
C PHE A 208 -0.78 2.99 6.55
N GLU A 209 -0.86 4.11 5.82
CA GLU A 209 -2.10 4.90 5.73
C GLU A 209 -3.29 4.15 5.11
N ARG A 210 -3.01 3.12 4.31
CA ARG A 210 -4.03 2.27 3.68
C ARG A 210 -4.41 1.04 4.51
N THR A 211 -3.78 0.86 5.66
CA THR A 211 -4.01 -0.29 6.54
C THR A 211 -5.44 -0.31 7.03
N ARG A 212 -6.09 -1.48 6.91
CA ARG A 212 -7.50 -1.67 7.24
C ARG A 212 -7.85 -3.15 7.36
N PRO A 213 -8.97 -3.49 8.03
CA PRO A 213 -9.59 -4.81 7.91
C PRO A 213 -10.02 -5.09 6.46
N ALA A 214 -9.71 -6.27 5.95
CA ALA A 214 -9.97 -6.66 4.57
C ALA A 214 -9.81 -8.17 4.34
N ALA A 215 -10.32 -8.64 3.20
CA ALA A 215 -9.87 -9.88 2.58
C ALA A 215 -8.37 -9.79 2.27
N LEU A 216 -7.59 -10.74 2.76
CA LEU A 216 -6.12 -10.71 2.72
C LEU A 216 -5.56 -10.66 1.30
N VAL A 217 -6.27 -11.28 0.35
CA VAL A 217 -5.92 -11.29 -1.07
C VAL A 217 -5.79 -9.89 -1.69
N GLN A 218 -6.49 -8.90 -1.13
CA GLN A 218 -6.39 -7.51 -1.62
C GLN A 218 -4.99 -6.91 -1.45
N ASP A 219 -4.20 -7.38 -0.48
CA ASP A 219 -2.83 -6.89 -0.28
C ASP A 219 -1.86 -7.39 -1.35
N LEU A 220 -2.26 -8.42 -2.11
CA LEU A 220 -1.43 -9.07 -3.12
C LEU A 220 -1.63 -8.48 -4.53
N VAL A 221 -2.69 -7.71 -4.75
CA VAL A 221 -3.08 -7.19 -6.08
C VAL A 221 -1.93 -6.44 -6.74
N ILE A 222 -1.30 -5.53 -6.01
CA ILE A 222 -0.26 -4.67 -6.56
C ILE A 222 1.02 -5.46 -6.88
N LEU A 223 1.35 -6.48 -6.09
CA LEU A 223 2.47 -7.38 -6.36
C LEU A 223 2.16 -8.26 -7.57
N ALA A 224 0.95 -8.80 -7.64
CA ALA A 224 0.50 -9.62 -8.74
C ALA A 224 0.60 -8.87 -10.09
N VAL A 225 0.20 -7.60 -10.14
CA VAL A 225 0.19 -6.81 -11.39
C VAL A 225 1.50 -6.07 -11.69
N THR A 226 2.44 -5.96 -10.74
CA THR A 226 3.71 -5.24 -10.97
C THR A 226 4.96 -6.07 -10.79
N GLN A 227 4.96 -7.06 -9.91
CA GLN A 227 6.14 -7.81 -9.51
C GLN A 227 6.12 -9.26 -9.97
N TRP A 228 4.95 -9.88 -10.14
CA TRP A 228 4.87 -11.34 -10.35
C TRP A 228 4.61 -11.75 -11.79
N VAL A 229 3.89 -10.93 -12.58
CA VAL A 229 3.55 -11.25 -13.98
C VAL A 229 4.76 -11.72 -14.78
N ASP A 230 5.87 -10.98 -14.69
CA ASP A 230 7.09 -11.24 -15.45
C ASP A 230 8.17 -11.95 -14.61
N HIS A 231 7.88 -12.24 -13.33
CA HIS A 231 8.84 -12.82 -12.37
C HIS A 231 8.14 -13.81 -11.42
N PRO A 232 7.73 -15.00 -11.93
CA PRO A 232 7.07 -16.02 -11.11
C PRO A 232 7.93 -16.53 -9.95
N ASP A 233 9.26 -16.42 -10.07
CA ASP A 233 10.21 -16.73 -9.00
C ASP A 233 10.03 -15.83 -7.77
N ARG A 234 9.56 -14.58 -7.96
CA ARG A 234 9.24 -13.64 -6.87
C ARG A 234 7.94 -14.00 -6.18
N GLU A 235 6.91 -14.41 -6.91
CA GLU A 235 5.67 -14.93 -6.32
C GLU A 235 5.96 -16.18 -5.49
N GLN A 236 6.72 -17.12 -6.05
CA GLN A 236 7.12 -18.34 -5.36
C GLN A 236 7.91 -18.03 -4.08
N ALA A 237 8.89 -17.12 -4.17
CA ALA A 237 9.69 -16.68 -3.04
C ALA A 237 8.83 -16.05 -1.92
N PHE A 238 7.85 -15.22 -2.28
CA PHE A 238 6.91 -14.61 -1.34
C PHE A 238 6.00 -15.65 -0.69
N LEU A 239 5.31 -16.49 -1.48
CA LEU A 239 4.31 -17.43 -0.94
C LEU A 239 4.96 -18.53 -0.09
N SER A 240 6.19 -18.95 -0.42
CA SER A 240 6.93 -19.93 0.37
C SER A 240 7.19 -19.46 1.81
N SER A 241 7.46 -18.15 1.99
CA SER A 241 7.73 -17.57 3.31
C SER A 241 6.48 -16.97 3.97
N TYR A 242 5.45 -16.64 3.19
CA TYR A 242 4.11 -16.29 3.68
C TYR A 242 3.46 -17.47 4.41
N GLY A 243 3.92 -18.70 4.16
CA GLY A 243 3.57 -19.90 4.93
C GLY A 243 2.38 -20.67 4.36
N ARG A 244 1.77 -20.20 3.27
CA ARG A 244 0.70 -20.90 2.54
C ARG A 244 0.62 -20.47 1.09
N THR A 245 0.08 -21.35 0.26
CA THR A 245 -0.35 -21.01 -1.11
C THR A 245 -1.74 -20.37 -1.10
N LEU A 246 -2.05 -19.63 -2.17
CA LEU A 246 -3.41 -19.12 -2.39
C LEU A 246 -4.35 -20.26 -2.80
N THR A 247 -5.54 -20.26 -2.22
CA THR A 247 -6.66 -21.11 -2.63
C THR A 247 -7.20 -20.69 -4.00
N ASP A 248 -7.99 -21.55 -4.65
CA ASP A 248 -8.63 -21.22 -5.93
C ASP A 248 -9.54 -20.00 -5.83
N ALA A 249 -10.28 -19.87 -4.70
CA ALA A 249 -11.12 -18.70 -4.42
C ALA A 249 -10.29 -17.41 -4.32
N GLU A 250 -9.13 -17.45 -3.65
CA GLU A 250 -8.22 -16.31 -3.57
C GLU A 250 -7.60 -15.99 -4.94
N ARG A 251 -7.17 -16.99 -5.72
CA ARG A 251 -6.63 -16.76 -7.07
C ARG A 251 -7.68 -16.11 -7.98
N TYR A 252 -8.92 -16.57 -7.89
CA TYR A 252 -10.02 -16.00 -8.66
C TYR A 252 -10.36 -14.57 -8.21
N ALA A 253 -10.43 -14.32 -6.90
CA ALA A 253 -10.59 -12.97 -6.36
C ALA A 253 -9.46 -12.03 -6.81
N LEU A 254 -8.20 -12.51 -6.78
CA LEU A 254 -7.03 -11.75 -7.19
C LEU A 254 -7.12 -11.31 -8.66
N ARG A 255 -7.59 -12.20 -9.55
CA ARG A 255 -7.85 -11.86 -10.96
C ARG A 255 -8.91 -10.77 -11.10
N CYS A 256 -10.04 -10.92 -10.41
CA CYS A 256 -11.12 -9.92 -10.45
C CYS A 256 -10.66 -8.56 -9.90
N LEU A 257 -9.96 -8.56 -8.76
CA LEU A 257 -9.40 -7.36 -8.15
C LEU A 257 -8.34 -6.68 -9.04
N ALA A 258 -7.54 -7.45 -9.77
CA ALA A 258 -6.59 -6.90 -10.74
C ALA A 258 -7.29 -6.16 -11.89
N ALA A 259 -8.45 -6.63 -12.35
CA ALA A 259 -9.28 -5.93 -13.33
C ALA A 259 -9.79 -4.59 -12.77
N LEU A 260 -10.24 -4.58 -11.51
CA LEU A 260 -10.71 -3.35 -10.85
C LEU A 260 -9.56 -2.36 -10.61
N ASP A 261 -8.37 -2.84 -10.20
CA ASP A 261 -7.18 -1.99 -10.08
C ASP A 261 -6.78 -1.41 -11.44
N ALA A 262 -6.87 -2.18 -12.54
CA ALA A 262 -6.54 -1.70 -13.87
C ALA A 262 -7.37 -0.48 -14.28
N VAL A 263 -8.68 -0.51 -14.03
CA VAL A 263 -9.56 0.65 -14.31
C VAL A 263 -9.30 1.80 -13.34
N ASN A 264 -9.06 1.51 -12.06
CA ASN A 264 -8.65 2.56 -11.11
C ASN A 264 -7.35 3.25 -11.56
N CYS A 265 -6.38 2.51 -12.12
CA CYS A 265 -5.16 3.08 -12.70
C CYS A 265 -5.46 3.99 -13.90
N LEU A 266 -6.32 3.55 -14.82
CA LEU A 266 -6.69 4.31 -16.02
C LEU A 266 -7.56 5.54 -15.70
N ALA A 267 -8.27 5.53 -14.57
CA ALA A 267 -8.97 6.68 -14.05
C ALA A 267 -8.05 7.65 -13.28
N TRP A 268 -7.08 7.12 -12.53
CA TRP A 268 -6.24 7.92 -11.64
C TRP A 268 -4.99 8.48 -12.33
N GLY A 269 -4.29 7.67 -13.11
CA GLY A 269 -3.02 8.02 -13.75
C GLY A 269 -3.10 9.27 -14.61
N PRO A 270 -4.02 9.35 -15.59
CA PRO A 270 -4.17 10.54 -16.44
C PRO A 270 -4.48 11.81 -15.65
N ASP A 271 -5.36 11.72 -14.65
CA ASP A 271 -5.76 12.87 -13.83
C ASP A 271 -4.61 13.40 -12.93
N ASN A 272 -3.54 12.62 -12.75
CA ASN A 272 -2.39 12.98 -11.94
C ASN A 272 -1.08 13.04 -12.75
N GLY A 273 -1.15 12.91 -14.08
CA GLY A 273 0.03 12.91 -14.94
C GLY A 273 1.00 11.74 -14.70
N ASP A 274 0.50 10.61 -14.18
CA ASP A 274 1.33 9.43 -13.88
C ASP A 274 1.23 8.40 -15.02
N GLU A 275 2.19 8.47 -15.93
CA GLU A 275 2.30 7.58 -17.08
C GLU A 275 2.59 6.13 -16.66
N LEU A 276 3.32 5.92 -15.55
CA LEU A 276 3.66 4.57 -15.08
C LEU A 276 2.43 3.84 -14.55
N VAL A 277 1.59 4.53 -13.78
CA VAL A 277 0.31 3.99 -13.31
C VAL A 277 -0.65 3.76 -14.49
N THR A 278 -0.73 4.70 -15.43
CA THR A 278 -1.56 4.55 -16.64
C THR A 278 -1.14 3.32 -17.46
N ALA A 279 0.16 3.18 -17.72
CA ALA A 279 0.71 2.05 -18.47
C ALA A 279 0.50 0.71 -17.75
N ARG A 280 0.61 0.68 -16.41
CA ARG A 280 0.26 -0.51 -15.61
C ARG A 280 -1.19 -0.91 -15.83
N GLY A 281 -2.12 0.03 -15.71
CA GLY A 281 -3.55 -0.23 -15.92
C GLY A 281 -3.84 -0.81 -17.30
N ARG A 282 -3.28 -0.19 -18.35
CA ARG A 282 -3.42 -0.67 -19.73
C ARG A 282 -2.88 -2.09 -19.91
N ARG A 283 -1.65 -2.36 -19.46
CA ARG A 283 -1.04 -3.70 -19.59
C ARG A 283 -1.87 -4.79 -18.91
N THR A 284 -2.39 -4.53 -17.71
CA THR A 284 -3.25 -5.49 -16.98
C THR A 284 -4.53 -5.75 -17.75
N LEU A 285 -5.18 -4.72 -18.27
CA LEU A 285 -6.43 -4.85 -19.02
C LEU A 285 -6.21 -5.60 -20.35
N ASP A 286 -5.19 -5.25 -21.11
CA ASP A 286 -4.86 -5.92 -22.38
C ASP A 286 -4.60 -7.42 -22.18
N ARG A 287 -3.94 -7.79 -21.07
CA ARG A 287 -3.73 -9.19 -20.70
C ARG A 287 -5.06 -9.91 -20.45
N LEU A 288 -5.91 -9.33 -19.62
CA LEU A 288 -7.21 -9.92 -19.29
C LEU A 288 -8.11 -10.08 -20.53
N MET A 289 -8.09 -9.10 -21.44
CA MET A 289 -8.83 -9.18 -22.70
C MET A 289 -8.37 -10.35 -23.58
N ARG A 290 -7.06 -10.63 -23.65
CA ARG A 290 -6.54 -11.80 -24.40
C ARG A 290 -6.94 -13.13 -23.76
N GLU A 291 -6.95 -13.19 -22.43
CA GLU A 291 -7.33 -14.38 -21.68
C GLU A 291 -8.83 -14.70 -21.79
N SER A 292 -9.69 -13.69 -21.96
CA SER A 292 -11.14 -13.87 -22.11
C SER A 292 -11.58 -14.15 -23.55
N GLY A 293 -10.71 -13.89 -24.54
CA GLY A 293 -10.95 -14.19 -25.95
C GLY A 293 -10.39 -15.55 -26.42
N SER A 294 -9.76 -16.30 -25.51
CA SER A 294 -9.25 -17.67 -25.73
C SER A 294 -10.21 -18.70 -25.15
#